data_AF-A0A9E0KHH6-F1
#
_entry.id   AF-A0A9E0KHH6-F1
#
_cell.length_a   1.000
_cell.length_b   1.000
_cell.length_c   1.000
_cell.angle_alpha   90.00
_cell.angle_beta   90.00
_cell.angle_gamma   90.00
#
_symmetry.space_group_name_H-M   'P 1'
#
loop_
_entity.id
_entity.type
_entity.pdbx_description
1 polymer ?
#
loop_
_entity_poly.entity_id
_entity_poly.type
_entity_poly.pdbx_seq_one_letter_code
_entity_poly.pdbx_strand_id
1 'polypeptide(L)'
;MKKIWTTLTAAVLLFSCLPPAQAQEYGKVRALQERAAYVTRQKNDFVVRVLRSYEIPHEVNDQGVVVRINMGGRWMDVTSIEIVPVLREAEDQSRQVAAHELFFFTTDGILDVVSALTIR
;
A
#
# COMPACT_ATOMS: atom_id res chain seq x y z
N MET A 1 -41.93 32.74 -34.18
CA MET A 1 -40.47 32.52 -34.32
C MET A 1 -39.66 32.93 -33.08
N LYS A 2 -39.93 34.09 -32.43
CA LYS A 2 -39.19 34.55 -31.22
C LYS A 2 -39.21 33.58 -30.02
N LYS A 3 -40.35 32.92 -29.73
CA LYS A 3 -40.49 31.99 -28.59
C LYS A 3 -39.61 30.73 -28.68
N ILE A 4 -39.36 30.24 -29.89
CA ILE A 4 -38.55 29.02 -30.14
C ILE A 4 -37.07 29.34 -29.91
N TRP A 5 -36.65 30.55 -30.25
CA TRP A 5 -35.26 31.00 -30.12
C TRP A 5 -34.88 31.25 -28.66
N THR A 6 -35.82 31.74 -27.85
CA THR A 6 -35.65 31.90 -26.40
C THR A 6 -35.61 30.56 -25.65
N THR A 7 -36.39 29.56 -26.07
CA THR A 7 -36.32 28.22 -25.45
C THR A 7 -35.03 27.50 -25.82
N LEU A 8 -34.53 27.68 -27.05
CA LEU A 8 -33.28 27.06 -27.49
C LEU A 8 -32.06 27.65 -26.77
N THR A 9 -32.03 28.97 -26.59
CA THR A 9 -30.95 29.65 -25.84
C THR A 9 -30.97 29.31 -24.35
N ALA A 10 -32.14 29.20 -23.73
CA ALA A 10 -32.26 28.75 -22.34
C ALA A 10 -31.78 27.30 -22.16
N ALA A 11 -32.09 26.40 -23.10
CA ALA A 11 -31.65 25.01 -23.06
C ALA A 11 -30.12 24.88 -23.19
N VAL A 12 -29.49 25.67 -24.09
CA VAL A 12 -28.03 25.68 -24.24
C VAL A 12 -27.33 26.21 -22.98
N LEU A 13 -27.86 27.25 -22.35
CA LEU A 13 -27.37 27.80 -21.07
C LEU A 13 -27.51 26.81 -19.90
N LEU A 14 -28.56 25.99 -19.88
CA LEU A 14 -28.76 24.95 -18.87
C LEU A 14 -27.74 23.81 -19.01
N PHE A 15 -27.38 23.43 -20.24
CA PHE A 15 -26.38 22.38 -20.48
C PHE A 15 -24.94 22.83 -20.20
N SER A 16 -24.60 24.11 -20.39
CA SER A 16 -23.26 24.64 -20.07
C SER A 16 -23.01 24.93 -18.59
N CYS A 17 -24.06 24.91 -17.75
CA CYS A 17 -23.97 25.04 -16.29
C CYS A 17 -23.90 23.70 -15.54
N LEU A 18 -23.91 22.55 -16.23
CA LEU A 18 -23.71 21.26 -15.58
C LEU A 18 -22.21 21.09 -15.25
N PRO A 19 -21.81 21.06 -13.97
CA PRO A 19 -20.42 20.87 -13.62
C PRO A 19 -19.95 19.48 -14.09
N PRO A 20 -18.70 19.33 -14.55
CA PRO A 20 -18.15 18.03 -14.96
C PRO A 20 -17.88 17.15 -13.75
N ALA A 21 -18.94 16.62 -13.12
CA ALA A 21 -18.86 15.73 -11.96
C ALA A 21 -17.99 14.48 -12.23
N GLN A 22 -17.97 14.02 -13.48
CA GLN A 22 -17.22 12.83 -13.91
C GLN A 22 -15.70 13.01 -13.87
N ALA A 23 -15.19 14.23 -14.12
CA ALA A 23 -13.75 14.49 -14.09
C ALA A 23 -13.19 14.44 -12.66
N GLN A 24 -14.00 14.85 -11.68
CA GLN A 24 -13.64 14.82 -10.26
C GLN A 24 -13.57 13.38 -9.71
N GLU A 25 -14.44 12.48 -10.17
CA GLU A 25 -14.41 11.07 -9.77
C GLU A 25 -13.21 10.33 -10.38
N TYR A 26 -12.90 10.56 -11.65
CA TYR A 26 -11.74 9.95 -12.30
C TYR A 26 -10.42 10.32 -11.62
N GLY A 27 -10.26 11.60 -11.25
CA GLY A 27 -9.08 12.07 -10.50
C GLY A 27 -8.92 11.38 -9.15
N LYS A 28 -10.03 11.14 -8.42
CA LYS A 28 -10.02 10.43 -7.12
C LYS A 28 -9.62 8.97 -7.27
N VAL A 29 -10.17 8.26 -8.27
CA VAL A 29 -9.83 6.85 -8.52
C VAL A 29 -8.35 6.69 -8.86
N ARG A 30 -7.82 7.55 -9.73
CA ARG A 30 -6.39 7.53 -10.07
C ARG A 30 -5.50 7.79 -8.86
N ALA A 31 -5.83 8.79 -8.04
CA ALA A 31 -5.07 9.09 -6.83
C ALA A 31 -5.08 7.93 -5.82
N LEU A 32 -6.21 7.20 -5.70
CA LEU A 32 -6.30 6.00 -4.86
C LEU A 32 -5.42 4.87 -5.39
N GLN A 33 -5.41 4.64 -6.71
CA GLN A 33 -4.55 3.63 -7.34
C GLN A 33 -3.07 3.94 -7.16
N GLU A 34 -2.67 5.20 -7.38
CA GLU A 34 -1.30 5.66 -7.15
C GLU A 34 -0.89 5.47 -5.68
N ARG A 35 -1.78 5.79 -4.74
CA ARG A 35 -1.54 5.58 -3.31
C ARG A 35 -1.42 4.09 -2.96
N ALA A 36 -2.29 3.24 -3.51
CA ALA A 36 -2.20 1.80 -3.29
C ALA A 36 -0.87 1.24 -3.79
N ALA A 37 -0.44 1.62 -5.00
CA ALA A 37 0.84 1.21 -5.55
C ALA A 37 2.03 1.73 -4.73
N TYR A 38 1.95 2.96 -4.22
CA TYR A 38 2.95 3.52 -3.32
C TYR A 38 3.06 2.72 -2.01
N VAL A 39 1.93 2.46 -1.35
CA VAL A 39 1.89 1.71 -0.08
C VAL A 39 2.40 0.28 -0.28
N THR A 40 2.02 -0.38 -1.39
CA THR A 40 2.53 -1.73 -1.69
C THR A 40 4.06 -1.74 -1.82
N ARG A 41 4.64 -0.80 -2.57
CA ARG A 41 6.10 -0.67 -2.68
C ARG A 41 6.75 -0.41 -1.33
N GLN A 42 6.19 0.51 -0.55
CA GLN A 42 6.69 0.83 0.78
C GLN A 42 6.71 -0.38 1.72
N LYS A 43 5.65 -1.20 1.70
CA LYS A 43 5.59 -2.44 2.48
C LYS A 43 6.64 -3.45 2.01
N ASN A 44 6.77 -3.66 0.70
CA ASN A 44 7.76 -4.59 0.14
C ASN A 44 9.19 -4.15 0.50
N ASP A 45 9.50 -2.87 0.30
CA ASP A 45 10.81 -2.28 0.62
C ASP A 45 11.15 -2.40 2.10
N PHE A 46 10.14 -2.26 2.98
CA PHE A 46 10.32 -2.46 4.41
C PHE A 46 10.73 -3.90 4.73
N VAL A 47 10.00 -4.89 4.20
CA VAL A 47 10.31 -6.31 4.42
C VAL A 47 11.73 -6.64 3.97
N VAL A 48 12.12 -6.21 2.77
CA VAL A 48 13.48 -6.42 2.23
C VAL A 48 14.53 -5.78 3.15
N ARG A 49 14.27 -4.57 3.65
CA ARG A 49 15.18 -3.86 4.56
C ARG A 49 15.34 -4.60 5.87
N VAL A 50 14.27 -5.16 6.43
CA VAL A 50 14.32 -6.02 7.62
C VAL A 50 15.18 -7.24 7.34
N LEU A 51 14.89 -8.01 6.29
CA LEU A 51 15.68 -9.21 5.99
C LEU A 51 17.16 -8.90 5.78
N ARG A 52 17.48 -7.78 5.10
CA ARG A 52 18.86 -7.30 4.94
C ARG A 52 19.51 -6.92 6.26
N SER A 53 18.81 -6.26 7.18
CA SER A 53 19.41 -5.86 8.46
C SER A 53 19.76 -7.03 9.37
N TYR A 54 19.07 -8.17 9.20
CA TYR A 54 19.36 -9.42 9.91
C TYR A 54 20.20 -10.40 9.09
N GLU A 55 20.72 -9.97 7.93
CA GLU A 55 21.53 -10.80 7.02
C GLU A 55 20.83 -12.10 6.59
N ILE A 56 19.50 -12.11 6.54
CA ILE A 56 18.69 -13.26 6.15
C ILE A 56 18.71 -13.37 4.62
N PRO A 57 19.23 -14.47 4.03
CA PRO A 57 19.25 -14.61 2.58
C PRO A 57 17.83 -14.75 2.04
N HIS A 58 17.52 -13.97 1.01
CA HIS A 58 16.19 -13.89 0.42
C HIS A 58 16.27 -13.56 -1.07
N GLU A 59 15.21 -13.89 -1.78
CA GLU A 59 15.02 -13.51 -3.18
C GLU A 59 13.77 -12.66 -3.35
N VAL A 60 13.86 -11.68 -4.26
CA VAL A 60 12.77 -10.79 -4.62
C VAL A 60 12.40 -10.96 -6.08
N ASN A 61 11.12 -10.77 -6.41
CA ASN A 61 10.67 -10.67 -7.80
C ASN A 61 10.80 -9.23 -8.33
N ASP A 62 10.40 -9.02 -9.59
CA ASP A 62 10.44 -7.71 -10.26
C ASP A 62 9.57 -6.62 -9.58
N GLN A 63 8.66 -7.01 -8.70
CA GLN A 63 7.80 -6.11 -7.93
C GLN A 63 8.35 -5.82 -6.52
N GLY A 64 9.54 -6.34 -6.19
CA GLY A 64 10.18 -6.22 -4.87
C GLY A 64 9.57 -7.11 -3.79
N VAL A 65 8.67 -8.04 -4.15
CA VAL A 65 8.07 -8.99 -3.21
C VAL A 65 9.08 -10.08 -2.91
N VAL A 66 9.28 -10.40 -1.63
CA VAL A 66 10.10 -11.54 -1.21
C VAL A 66 9.36 -12.83 -1.55
N VAL A 67 9.94 -13.62 -2.44
CA VAL A 67 9.34 -14.87 -2.95
C VAL A 67 9.97 -16.12 -2.33
N ARG A 68 11.24 -16.03 -1.91
CA ARG A 68 11.96 -17.13 -1.26
C ARG A 68 12.83 -16.62 -0.13
N ILE A 69 12.91 -17.41 0.94
CA ILE A 69 13.80 -17.17 2.07
C ILE A 69 14.65 -18.40 2.35
N ASN A 70 15.89 -18.20 2.78
CA ASN A 70 16.74 -19.29 3.24
C ASN A 70 16.59 -19.45 4.75
N MET A 71 16.10 -20.61 5.16
CA MET A 71 15.97 -20.98 6.57
C MET A 71 16.85 -22.20 6.84
N GLY A 72 17.94 -22.00 7.59
CA GLY A 72 18.83 -23.10 7.98
C GLY A 72 19.49 -23.82 6.81
N GLY A 73 19.82 -23.09 5.73
CA GLY A 73 20.45 -23.65 4.53
C GLY A 73 19.47 -24.16 3.47
N ARG A 74 18.17 -24.18 3.76
CA ARG A 74 17.13 -24.59 2.80
C ARG A 74 16.37 -23.38 2.28
N TRP A 75 16.26 -23.28 0.96
CA TRP A 75 15.41 -22.30 0.31
C TRP A 75 13.95 -22.75 0.35
N MET A 76 13.08 -21.84 0.78
CA MET A 76 11.65 -22.10 0.97
C MET A 76 10.84 -21.00 0.30
N ASP A 77 9.76 -21.40 -0.38
CA ASP A 77 8.85 -20.46 -1.02
C ASP A 77 7.97 -19.76 0.02
N VAL A 78 7.94 -18.43 -0.06
CA VAL A 78 7.10 -17.60 0.79
C VAL A 78 5.70 -17.56 0.20
N THR A 79 4.72 -17.98 1.00
CA THR A 79 3.30 -18.00 0.64
C THR A 79 2.62 -16.70 1.04
N SER A 80 2.94 -16.18 2.23
CA SER A 80 2.42 -14.89 2.70
C SER A 80 3.37 -14.26 3.71
N ILE A 81 3.25 -12.94 3.86
CA ILE A 81 4.02 -12.15 4.81
C ILE A 81 3.06 -11.28 5.60
N GLU A 82 3.04 -11.45 6.93
CA GLU A 82 2.27 -10.61 7.83
C GLU A 82 3.21 -9.66 8.57
N ILE A 83 2.79 -8.40 8.70
CA ILE A 83 3.54 -7.35 9.39
C ILE A 83 2.64 -6.81 10.49
N VAL A 84 3.00 -7.08 11.73
CA VAL A 84 2.22 -6.72 12.92
C VAL A 84 2.94 -5.60 13.68
N PRO A 85 2.36 -4.41 13.82
CA PRO A 85 2.98 -3.34 14.57
C PRO A 85 2.91 -3.63 16.08
N VAL A 86 4.05 -3.50 16.76
CA VAL A 86 4.13 -3.58 18.22
C VAL A 86 4.02 -2.16 18.77
N LEU A 87 2.96 -1.91 19.54
CA LEU A 87 2.67 -0.60 20.10
C LEU A 87 3.30 -0.44 21.47
N ARG A 88 3.82 0.76 21.76
CA ARG A 88 4.27 1.19 23.07
C ARG A 88 3.54 2.47 23.47
N GLU A 89 3.19 2.57 24.74
CA GLU A 89 2.69 3.83 25.31
C GLU A 89 3.87 4.78 25.52
N ALA A 90 3.77 5.96 24.94
CA ALA A 90 4.69 7.06 25.16
C ALA A 90 4.33 7.83 26.44
N GLU A 91 5.25 8.69 26.92
CA GLU A 91 5.05 9.50 28.13
C GLU A 91 3.81 10.42 28.06
N ASP A 92 3.38 10.79 26.86
CA ASP A 92 2.19 11.59 26.58
C ASP A 92 0.90 10.76 26.44
N GLN A 93 0.94 9.46 26.78
CA GLN A 93 -0.15 8.49 26.61
C GLN A 93 -0.53 8.22 25.14
N SER A 94 0.23 8.71 24.16
CA SER A 94 0.06 8.32 22.77
C SER A 94 0.58 6.89 22.54
N ARG A 95 -0.11 6.12 21.69
CA ARG A 95 0.39 4.81 21.23
C ARG A 95 1.25 5.00 20.01
N GLN A 96 2.54 4.71 20.13
CA GLN A 96 3.50 4.78 19.04
C GLN A 96 3.95 3.39 18.64
N VAL A 97 4.25 3.20 17.35
CA VAL A 97 4.81 1.93 16.86
C VAL A 97 6.27 1.85 17.28
N ALA A 98 6.59 0.91 18.16
CA ALA A 98 7.94 0.71 18.68
C ALA A 98 8.74 -0.33 17.89
N ALA A 99 8.05 -1.32 17.30
CA ALA A 99 8.64 -2.36 16.49
C ALA A 99 7.59 -2.94 15.53
N HIS A 100 8.02 -3.85 14.66
CA HIS A 100 7.16 -4.67 13.82
C HIS A 100 7.58 -6.12 13.95
N GLU A 101 6.63 -7.01 14.18
CA GLU A 101 6.82 -8.45 14.03
C GLU A 101 6.47 -8.84 12.60
N LEU A 102 7.36 -9.59 11.94
CA LEU A 102 7.18 -10.07 10.59
C LEU A 102 7.10 -11.59 10.61
N PHE A 103 5.97 -12.12 10.15
CA PHE A 103 5.76 -13.56 9.99
C PHE A 103 5.83 -13.91 8.51
N PHE A 104 6.81 -14.74 8.14
CA PHE A 104 6.94 -15.27 6.79
C PHE A 104 6.43 -16.70 6.77
N PHE A 105 5.25 -16.89 6.21
CA PHE A 105 4.65 -18.21 6.04
C PHE A 105 5.25 -18.86 4.79
N THR A 106 5.79 -20.06 4.97
CA THR A 106 6.37 -20.87 3.89
C THR A 106 5.70 -22.23 3.82
N THR A 107 6.03 -23.02 2.80
CA THR A 107 5.45 -24.37 2.63
C THR A 107 5.74 -25.31 3.79
N ASP A 108 6.87 -25.16 4.49
CA ASP A 108 7.28 -26.10 5.54
C ASP A 108 7.57 -25.43 6.89
N GLY A 109 7.12 -24.18 7.10
CA GLY A 109 7.34 -23.49 8.37
C GLY A 109 7.05 -22.00 8.36
N ILE A 110 7.28 -21.37 9.50
CA ILE A 110 7.13 -19.92 9.69
C ILE A 110 8.46 -19.37 10.19
N LEU A 111 8.96 -18.33 9.54
CA LEU A 111 10.03 -17.48 10.08
C LEU A 111 9.39 -16.29 10.79
N ASP A 112 9.76 -16.07 12.04
CA ASP A 112 9.34 -14.92 12.85
C ASP A 112 10.53 -13.97 13.06
N VAL A 113 10.36 -12.70 12.73
CA VAL A 113 11.38 -11.66 12.87
C VAL A 113 10.79 -10.43 13.55
N VAL A 114 11.29 -10.10 14.74
CA VAL A 114 10.98 -8.85 15.43
C VAL A 114 11.96 -7.76 15.01
N SER A 115 11.46 -6.71 14.36
CA SER A 115 12.24 -5.59 13.84
C SER A 115 11.93 -4.29 14.57
N ALA A 116 12.95 -3.63 15.11
CA ALA A 116 12.84 -2.27 15.65
C ALA A 116 12.78 -1.19 14.53
N LEU A 117 12.83 -1.58 13.25
CA LEU A 117 12.74 -0.64 12.14
C LEU A 117 11.31 -0.12 12.00
N THR A 118 11.21 1.16 11.64
CA THR A 118 9.94 1.80 11.31
C THR A 118 9.68 1.75 9.80
N ILE A 119 8.43 1.51 9.42
CA ILE A 119 7.95 1.70 8.05
C ILE A 119 8.00 3.22 7.78
N ARG A 120 8.71 3.65 6.74
CA ARG A 120 8.87 5.06 6.35
C ARG A 120 8.42 5.27 4.93
#